data_AF-U9TR53-F1
#
_entry.id   AF-U9TR53-F1
#
_cell.length_a   1.000
_cell.length_b   1.000
_cell.length_c   1.000
_cell.angle_alpha   90.00
_cell.angle_beta   90.00
_cell.angle_gamma   90.00
#
_symmetry.space_group_name_H-M   'P 1'
#
loop_
_entity.id
_entity.type
_entity.pdbx_description
1 polymer ?
#
loop_
_entity_poly.entity_id
_entity_poly.type
_entity_poly.pdbx_seq_one_letter_code
_entity_poly.pdbx_strand_id
1 'polypeptide(L)' 'PGKISKASDIAYSIEFTKKALDPNSEEYQSLRKSVKKVLGIIVGLLKDRACAEEEPDRKRARIEGYRLKK' A
#
# COMPACT_ATOMS: atom_id res chain seq x y z
N PRO A 1 18.93 -0.29 -0.30
CA PRO A 1 18.15 0.88 -0.78
C PRO A 1 16.94 0.42 -1.60
N GLY A 2 15.71 0.64 -1.11
CA GLY A 2 14.49 0.23 -1.81
C GLY A 2 14.17 1.20 -2.95
N LYS A 3 14.15 0.72 -4.19
CA LYS A 3 13.75 1.51 -5.37
C LYS A 3 12.22 1.47 -5.48
N ILE A 4 11.57 2.62 -5.36
CA ILE A 4 10.13 2.76 -5.64
C ILE A 4 9.98 2.81 -7.15
N SER A 5 9.45 1.73 -7.75
CA SER A 5 9.35 1.55 -9.21
C SER A 5 7.95 1.83 -9.77
N LYS A 6 6.97 2.12 -8.92
CA LYS A 6 5.57 2.37 -9.30
C LYS A 6 5.06 3.57 -8.48
N ALA A 7 5.00 4.73 -9.10
CA ALA A 7 4.20 5.86 -8.64
C ALA A 7 2.96 5.95 -9.56
N SER A 8 1.79 6.20 -8.98
CA SER A 8 0.62 6.61 -9.74
C SER A 8 0.82 8.06 -10.15
N ASP A 9 0.57 8.40 -11.42
CA ASP A 9 0.56 9.81 -11.89
C ASP A 9 -0.58 10.60 -11.24
N ILE A 10 -1.60 9.91 -10.73
CA ILE A 10 -2.73 10.50 -10.02
C ILE A 10 -2.38 10.62 -8.54
N ALA A 11 -2.39 11.85 -8.02
CA ALA A 11 -2.28 12.13 -6.60
C ALA A 11 -3.59 11.75 -5.88
N TYR A 12 -3.47 11.07 -4.74
CA TYR A 12 -4.59 10.82 -3.84
C TYR A 12 -4.43 11.67 -2.58
N SER A 13 -5.35 12.60 -2.35
CA SER A 13 -5.38 13.47 -1.18
C SER A 13 -6.43 13.02 -0.18
N ILE A 14 -6.12 13.21 1.10
CA ILE A 14 -7.07 13.11 2.21
C ILE A 14 -7.10 14.48 2.86
N GLU A 15 -8.23 15.17 2.75
CA GLU A 15 -8.43 16.47 3.37
C GLU A 15 -9.29 16.30 4.62
N PHE A 16 -8.78 16.81 5.75
CA PHE A 16 -9.51 16.84 7.01
C PHE A 16 -9.87 18.28 7.36
N THR A 17 -11.15 18.53 7.61
CA THR A 17 -11.67 19.83 8.03
C THR A 17 -12.39 19.69 9.37
N LYS A 18 -12.53 20.79 10.12
CA LYS A 18 -13.23 20.78 11.42
C LYS A 18 -14.67 20.28 11.31
N LYS A 19 -15.33 20.48 10.16
CA LYS A 19 -16.70 20.02 9.92
C LYS A 19 -16.81 18.50 9.89
N ALA A 20 -15.75 17.82 9.44
CA ALA A 20 -15.67 16.37 9.45
C ALA A 20 -15.58 15.76 10.88
N LEU A 21 -15.61 16.57 11.94
CA LEU A 21 -15.80 16.07 13.30
C LEU A 21 -17.24 15.62 13.56
N ASP A 22 -18.22 16.13 12.82
CA ASP A 22 -19.61 15.67 12.89
C ASP A 22 -19.82 14.46 11.95
N PRO A 23 -20.14 13.26 12.47
CA PRO A 23 -20.38 12.06 11.65
C PRO A 23 -21.53 12.19 10.64
N ASN A 24 -22.47 13.10 10.88
CA ASN A 24 -23.61 13.35 9.99
C ASN A 24 -23.30 14.37 8.90
N SER A 25 -22.13 15.02 8.93
CA SER A 25 -21.73 16.01 7.94
C SER A 25 -21.36 15.37 6.60
N GLU A 26 -21.55 16.12 5.52
CA GLU A 26 -21.10 15.72 4.18
C GLU A 26 -19.56 15.61 4.12
N GLU A 27 -18.86 16.48 4.86
CA GLU A 27 -17.40 16.47 4.96
C GLU A 27 -16.89 15.17 5.61
N TYR A 28 -17.55 14.65 6.65
CA TYR A 28 -17.20 13.36 7.23
C TYR A 28 -17.41 12.22 6.22
N GLN A 29 -18.53 12.21 5.50
CA GLN A 29 -18.80 11.17 4.50
C GLN A 29 -17.78 11.21 3.36
N SER A 30 -17.38 12.41 2.94
CA SER A 30 -16.34 12.62 1.91
C SER A 30 -14.97 12.17 2.38
N LEU A 31 -14.58 12.54 3.61
CA LEU A 31 -13.35 12.07 4.26
C LEU A 31 -13.32 10.55 4.38
N ARG A 32 -14.41 9.92 4.82
CA ARG A 32 -14.49 8.46 4.96
C ARG A 32 -14.30 7.76 3.61
N LYS A 33 -14.88 8.30 2.53
CA LYS A 33 -14.70 7.78 1.17
C LYS A 33 -13.25 7.89 0.69
N SER A 34 -12.61 9.05 0.87
CA SER A 34 -11.22 9.26 0.45
C SER A 34 -10.25 8.36 1.23
N VAL A 35 -10.40 8.28 2.56
CA VAL A 35 -9.60 7.40 3.43
C VAL A 35 -9.75 5.94 3.01
N LYS A 36 -10.98 5.47 2.79
CA LYS A 36 -11.23 4.08 2.36
C LYS A 36 -10.53 3.76 1.03
N LYS A 37 -10.57 4.68 0.07
CA LYS A 37 -9.92 4.51 -1.24
C LYS A 37 -8.40 4.42 -1.11
N VAL A 38 -7.78 5.36 -0.37
CA VAL A 38 -6.33 5.38 -0.16
C VAL A 38 -5.86 4.13 0.58
N LEU A 39 -6.55 3.73 1.66
CA LEU A 39 -6.20 2.53 2.40
C LEU A 39 -6.34 1.27 1.53
N GLY A 40 -7.37 1.20 0.67
CA GLY A 40 -7.54 0.11 -0.29
C GLY A 40 -6.35 -0.02 -1.26
N ILE A 41 -5.84 1.10 -1.77
CA ILE A 41 -4.65 1.12 -2.64
C ILE A 41 -3.42 0.62 -1.87
N ILE A 42 -3.18 1.14 -0.66
CA ILE A 42 -2.04 0.73 0.17
C ILE A 42 -2.10 -0.78 0.44
N VAL A 43 -3.26 -1.30 0.84
CA VAL A 43 -3.44 -2.73 1.09
C VAL A 43 -3.23 -3.56 -0.18
N GLY A 44 -3.74 -3.11 -1.33
CA GLY A 44 -3.48 -3.76 -2.62
C GLY A 44 -1.99 -3.87 -2.93
N LEU A 45 -1.26 -2.76 -2.80
CA LEU A 45 0.19 -2.72 -3.01
C LEU A 45 0.96 -3.64 -2.05
N LEU A 46 0.53 -3.72 -0.79
CA LEU A 46 1.14 -4.61 0.20
C LEU A 46 0.88 -6.08 -0.14
N LYS A 47 -0.34 -6.43 -0.58
CA LYS A 47 -0.67 -7.79 -1.02
C LYS A 47 0.15 -8.19 -2.24
N ASP A 48 0.27 -7.30 -3.23
CA ASP A 48 1.07 -7.56 -4.43
C ASP A 48 2.55 -7.83 -4.08
N ARG A 49 3.12 -7.07 -3.13
CA ARG A 49 4.49 -7.29 -2.65
C ARG A 49 4.64 -8.59 -1.86
N ALA A 50 3.69 -8.89 -0.97
CA ALA A 50 3.72 -10.13 -0.18
C ALA A 50 3.63 -11.36 -1.09
N CYS A 51 2.76 -11.33 -2.11
CA CYS A 51 2.66 -12.40 -3.10
C CYS A 51 3.91 -12.50 -3.99
N ALA A 52 4.51 -11.38 -4.40
CA ALA A 52 5.73 -11.38 -5.22
C ALA A 52 6.99 -11.89 -4.48
N GLU A 53 7.00 -11.90 -3.14
CA GLU A 53 8.02 -12.56 -2.31
C GLU A 53 7.79 -14.08 -2.19
N GLU A 54 6.57 -14.53 -2.48
CA GLU A 54 6.20 -15.94 -2.37
C GLU A 54 6.59 -16.78 -3.60
N GLU A 55 6.98 -16.11 -4.70
CA GLU A 55 7.47 -16.73 -5.93
C GLU A 55 8.57 -17.77 -5.64
N PRO A 56 8.37 -19.04 -6.05
CA PRO A 56 9.21 -20.17 -5.66
C PRO A 56 10.67 -19.98 -6.07
N ASP A 57 10.93 -19.26 -7.16
CA ASP A 57 12.27 -19.04 -7.69
C ASP A 57 13.05 -18.00 -6.88
N ARG A 58 12.37 -16.99 -6.32
CA ARG A 58 13.01 -16.02 -5.40
C ARG A 58 13.30 -16.65 -4.04
N LYS A 59 12.40 -17.49 -3.53
CA LYS A 59 12.65 -18.31 -2.33
C LYS A 59 13.83 -19.26 -2.54
N ARG A 60 13.88 -19.98 -3.67
CA ARG A 60 15.00 -20.87 -4.02
C ARG A 60 16.32 -20.11 -4.13
N ALA A 61 16.36 -19.00 -4.86
CA ALA A 61 17.57 -18.19 -5.01
C ALA A 61 18.11 -17.67 -3.66
N ARG A 62 17.21 -17.29 -2.73
CA ARG A 62 17.60 -16.88 -1.37
C ARG A 62 18.21 -18.04 -0.58
N ILE A 63 17.61 -19.24 -0.61
CA ILE A 63 18.12 -20.43 0.07
C ILE A 63 19.48 -20.86 -0.51
N GLU A 64 19.61 -20.88 -1.84
CA GLU A 64 20.84 -21.22 -2.55
C GLU A 64 21.97 -20.25 -2.18
N GLY A 65 21.67 -18.95 -2.09
CA GLY A 65 22.63 -17.93 -1.68
C GLY A 65 23.14 -18.09 -0.24
N TYR A 66 22.37 -18.72 0.66
CA TYR A 66 22.88 -19.09 1.98
C TYR A 66 23.77 -20.34 1.94
N ARG A 67 23.46 -21.30 1.06
CA ARG A 67 24.26 -22.53 0.89
C ARG A 67 25.64 -22.25 0.29
N LEU A 68 25.72 -21.35 -0.69
CA LEU A 68 26.96 -20.98 -1.39
C LEU A 68 27.89 -20.08 -0.56
N LYS A 69 27.40 -19.51 0.55
CA LYS A 69 28.20 -18.71 1.48
C LYS A 69 28.88 -19.56 2.57
N LYS A 70 28.79 -20.88 2.47
CA LYS A 70 29.39 -21.84 3.38
C LYS A 70 30.62 -22.49 2.77
#